data_AF-A0A672S3T9-F1
#
_entry.id   AF-A0A672S3T9-F1
#
_cell.length_a   1.000
_cell.length_b   1.000
_cell.length_c   1.000
_cell.angle_alpha   90.00
_cell.angle_beta   90.00
_cell.angle_gamma   90.00
#
_symmetry.space_group_name_H-M   'P 1'
#
loop_
_entity.id
_entity.type
_entity.pdbx_description
1 polymer ?
#
loop_
_entity_poly.entity_id
_entity_poly.type
_entity_poly.pdbx_seq_one_letter_code
_entity_poly.pdbx_strand_id
1 'polypeptide(L)'
;MAELNIGKHCEIESCKQKDFLPFVCSSCSGVFCLEHRSRDSHSCPEVLVKKEIGSGGSKSYPCSYEDCKGKELLPVICPHCEKHFCLTHRHQDDHKCEKLEIPKPRMAATQELVQKIVESKKNAPPSKGRKGAKNAATII
;
A
#
# COMPACT_ATOMS: atom_id res chain seq x y z
N MET A 1 18.36 28.76 12.78
CA MET A 1 17.13 28.37 12.07
C MET A 1 17.56 27.77 10.74
N ALA A 2 17.32 26.48 10.49
CA ALA A 2 17.71 25.87 9.22
C ALA A 2 16.64 26.22 8.18
N GLU A 3 16.96 27.09 7.22
CA GLU A 3 16.09 27.36 6.07
C GLU A 3 16.10 26.13 5.15
N LEU A 4 15.08 25.29 5.31
CA LEU A 4 14.83 24.15 4.43
C LEU A 4 14.24 24.66 3.12
N ASN A 5 15.11 24.97 2.16
CA ASN A 5 14.74 25.32 0.78
C ASN A 5 14.21 24.10 0.01
N ILE A 6 13.03 23.60 0.40
CA ILE A 6 12.37 22.44 -0.22
C ILE A 6 11.50 22.93 -1.39
N GLY A 7 11.64 22.29 -2.55
CA GLY A 7 10.88 22.60 -3.79
C GLY A 7 11.60 23.57 -4.74
N LYS A 8 11.10 23.67 -5.97
CA LYS A 8 11.64 24.52 -7.04
C LYS A 8 10.57 25.50 -7.53
N HIS A 9 11.01 26.70 -7.93
CA HIS A 9 10.12 27.70 -8.52
C HIS A 9 9.93 27.42 -10.02
N CYS A 10 8.78 27.84 -10.52
CA CYS A 10 8.51 27.88 -11.96
C CYS A 10 9.48 28.85 -12.66
N GLU A 11 9.98 28.46 -13.84
CA GLU A 11 10.90 29.27 -14.64
C GLU A 11 10.19 30.41 -15.39
N ILE A 12 8.86 30.35 -15.52
CA ILE A 12 8.07 31.46 -16.05
C ILE A 12 8.16 32.66 -15.09
N GLU A 13 8.70 33.78 -15.56
CA GLU A 13 8.94 34.99 -14.76
C GLU A 13 7.65 35.57 -14.12
N SER A 14 6.51 35.44 -14.80
CA SER A 14 5.21 35.85 -14.28
C SER A 14 4.64 34.89 -13.23
N CYS A 15 5.19 33.68 -13.10
CA CYS A 15 4.74 32.65 -12.17
C CYS A 15 5.70 32.53 -10.98
N LYS A 16 5.21 32.87 -9.79
CA LYS A 16 5.98 32.75 -8.54
C LYS A 16 5.69 31.46 -7.78
N GLN A 17 5.05 30.49 -8.43
CA GLN A 17 4.66 29.24 -7.79
C GLN A 17 5.90 28.41 -7.47
N LYS A 18 5.97 27.92 -6.23
CA LYS A 18 6.94 26.92 -5.79
C LYS A 18 6.23 25.56 -5.74
N ASP A 19 6.80 24.57 -6.42
CA ASP A 19 6.32 23.20 -6.40
C ASP A 19 7.34 22.29 -5.71
N PHE A 20 6.85 21.34 -4.91
CA PHE A 20 7.70 20.37 -4.22
C PHE A 20 8.17 19.27 -5.16
N LEU A 21 7.41 19.01 -6.24
CA LEU A 21 7.80 18.10 -7.31
C LEU A 21 8.20 18.92 -8.54
N PRO A 22 9.50 19.04 -8.85
CA PRO A 22 9.94 19.78 -10.03
C PRO A 22 9.47 19.09 -11.30
N PHE A 23 8.72 19.81 -12.14
CA PHE A 23 8.33 19.31 -13.45
C PHE A 23 9.32 19.80 -14.51
N VAL A 24 10.20 18.90 -14.94
CA VAL A 24 11.20 19.19 -15.98
C VAL A 24 10.60 18.95 -17.37
N CYS A 25 10.62 19.96 -18.24
CA CYS A 25 10.17 19.82 -19.62
C CYS A 25 11.16 18.97 -20.43
N SER A 26 10.65 18.00 -21.19
CA SER A 26 11.47 17.03 -21.93
C SER A 26 12.18 17.60 -23.18
N SER A 27 11.96 18.87 -23.56
CA SER A 27 12.76 19.45 -24.66
C SER A 27 13.51 20.72 -24.33
N CYS A 28 12.96 21.64 -23.52
CA CYS A 28 13.74 22.80 -23.08
C CYS A 28 14.49 22.55 -21.76
N SER A 29 14.22 21.45 -21.06
CA SER A 29 14.79 21.12 -19.74
C SER A 29 14.51 22.13 -18.61
N GLY A 30 13.65 23.12 -18.85
CA GLY A 30 13.20 24.08 -17.84
C GLY A 30 12.32 23.44 -16.76
N VAL A 31 12.30 24.02 -15.57
CA VAL A 31 11.51 23.55 -14.42
C VAL A 31 10.26 24.40 -14.25
N PHE A 32 9.09 23.75 -14.24
CA PHE A 32 7.80 24.42 -14.18
C PHE A 32 6.93 23.88 -13.03
N CYS A 33 5.92 24.66 -12.63
CA CYS A 33 4.87 24.20 -11.71
C CYS A 33 3.81 23.37 -12.45
N LEU A 34 2.84 22.82 -11.70
CA LEU A 34 1.76 21.98 -12.28
C LEU A 34 1.02 22.65 -13.44
N GLU A 35 0.73 23.95 -13.33
CA GLU A 35 0.00 24.71 -14.36
C GLU A 35 0.85 24.95 -15.62
N HIS A 36 2.16 25.06 -15.45
CA HIS A 36 3.12 25.38 -16.52
C HIS A 36 3.90 24.16 -17.05
N ARG A 37 3.57 22.95 -16.58
CA ARG A 37 4.23 21.70 -16.98
C ARG A 37 4.06 21.37 -18.47
N SER A 38 2.93 21.75 -19.07
CA SER A 38 2.65 21.44 -20.47
C SER A 38 3.48 22.31 -21.42
N ARG A 39 3.72 21.82 -22.64
CA ARG A 39 4.48 22.53 -23.68
C ARG A 39 3.90 23.91 -23.98
N ASP A 40 2.58 23.95 -24.12
CA ASP A 40 1.82 25.13 -24.49
C ASP A 40 1.75 26.13 -23.33
N SER A 41 1.72 25.63 -22.09
CA SER A 41 1.63 26.48 -20.90
C SER A 41 2.87 27.33 -20.64
N HIS A 42 4.04 26.99 -21.19
CA HIS A 42 5.27 27.77 -21.01
C HIS A 42 5.91 28.23 -22.32
N SER A 43 5.16 28.22 -23.43
CA SER A 43 5.65 28.64 -24.76
C SER A 43 6.99 27.99 -25.11
N CYS A 44 7.06 26.67 -24.99
CA CYS A 44 8.33 25.95 -25.08
C CYS A 44 9.03 26.18 -26.43
N PRO A 45 10.33 26.51 -26.45
CA PRO A 45 11.10 26.57 -27.69
C PRO A 45 11.17 25.16 -28.30
N GLU A 46 10.57 25.00 -29.47
CA GLU A 46 10.51 23.75 -30.23
C GLU A 46 11.90 23.25 -30.60
N VAL A 47 12.52 22.42 -29.74
CA VAL A 47 13.72 21.67 -30.08
C VAL A 47 13.31 20.27 -30.53
N LEU A 48 13.69 19.90 -31.75
CA LEU A 48 13.48 18.54 -32.29
C LEU A 48 14.36 17.54 -31.53
N VAL A 49 13.90 17.09 -30.37
CA VAL A 49 14.56 16.02 -29.64
C VAL A 49 14.19 14.72 -30.33
N LYS A 50 15.17 14.13 -31.03
CA LYS A 50 15.07 12.74 -31.48
C LYS A 50 14.73 11.91 -30.25
N LYS A 51 13.52 11.34 -30.22
CA LYS A 51 13.12 10.41 -29.16
C LYS A 51 14.05 9.21 -29.28
N GLU A 52 15.12 9.21 -28.50
CA GLU A 52 15.71 7.96 -28.04
C GLU A 52 14.63 7.33 -27.18
N ILE A 53 13.78 6.53 -27.82
CA ILE A 53 12.82 5.65 -27.16
C ILE A 53 13.71 4.65 -26.43
N GLY A 54 14.18 5.04 -25.26
CA GLY A 54 14.53 4.09 -24.22
C GLY A 54 13.25 3.33 -23.99
N SER A 55 13.10 2.20 -24.69
CA SER A 55 12.19 1.13 -24.33
C SER A 55 12.58 0.72 -22.91
N GLY A 56 12.10 1.47 -21.94
CA GLY A 56 12.03 1.07 -20.54
C GLY A 56 11.02 -0.05 -20.50
N GLY A 57 11.43 -1.23 -20.97
CA GLY A 57 10.66 -2.45 -20.89
C GLY A 57 10.23 -2.58 -19.44
N SER A 58 8.93 -2.44 -19.21
CA SER A 58 8.32 -2.53 -17.89
C SER A 58 8.55 -3.94 -17.38
N LYS A 59 9.66 -4.16 -16.66
CA LYS A 59 9.95 -5.43 -16.00
C LYS A 59 8.76 -5.75 -15.10
N SER A 60 8.22 -6.95 -15.25
CA SER A 60 7.10 -7.42 -14.44
C SER A 60 7.53 -8.61 -13.60
N TYR A 61 7.17 -8.59 -12.33
CA TYR A 61 7.47 -9.63 -11.35
C TYR A 61 6.18 -10.37 -11.00
N PRO A 62 5.98 -11.61 -11.49
CA PRO A 62 4.77 -12.37 -11.22
C PRO A 62 4.71 -12.83 -9.76
N CYS A 63 3.49 -12.96 -9.24
CA CYS A 63 3.25 -13.53 -7.93
C CYS A 63 3.51 -15.04 -7.95
N SER A 64 4.25 -15.53 -6.95
CA SER A 64 4.60 -16.94 -6.79
C SER A 64 3.60 -17.70 -5.91
N TYR A 65 2.44 -17.11 -5.62
CA TYR A 65 1.41 -17.73 -4.80
C TYR A 65 0.43 -18.48 -5.69
N GLU A 66 -0.01 -19.66 -5.24
CA GLU A 66 -0.93 -20.53 -5.97
C GLU A 66 -2.19 -19.77 -6.44
N ASP A 67 -2.60 -20.03 -7.67
CA ASP A 67 -3.76 -19.41 -8.33
C ASP A 67 -3.75 -17.86 -8.42
N CYS A 68 -2.63 -17.21 -8.14
CA CYS A 68 -2.50 -15.76 -8.29
C CYS A 68 -1.94 -15.37 -9.65
N LYS A 69 -2.69 -14.55 -10.41
CA LYS A 69 -2.25 -13.96 -11.69
C LYS A 69 -1.67 -12.55 -11.53
N GLY A 70 -1.47 -12.11 -10.29
CA GLY A 70 -0.94 -10.79 -9.96
C GLY A 70 0.51 -10.63 -10.42
N LYS A 71 0.88 -9.40 -10.80
CA LYS A 71 2.24 -9.04 -11.21
C LYS A 71 2.50 -7.58 -10.85
N GLU A 72 3.72 -7.31 -10.40
CA GLU A 72 4.14 -5.98 -9.97
C GLU A 72 5.25 -5.43 -10.87
N LEU A 73 5.31 -4.11 -10.99
CA LEU A 73 6.39 -3.43 -11.74
C LEU A 73 7.71 -3.42 -10.96
N LEU A 74 7.64 -3.65 -9.65
CA LEU A 74 8.78 -3.71 -8.75
C LEU A 74 8.83 -5.08 -8.06
N PRO A 75 10.04 -5.56 -7.72
CA PRO A 75 10.18 -6.83 -7.03
C PRO A 75 9.65 -6.73 -5.60
N VAL A 76 8.60 -7.48 -5.27
CA VAL A 76 8.12 -7.65 -3.89
C VAL A 76 8.58 -9.02 -3.41
N ILE A 77 9.73 -9.05 -2.72
CA ILE A 77 10.39 -10.29 -2.30
C ILE A 77 10.10 -10.53 -0.82
N CYS A 78 9.65 -11.73 -0.47
CA CYS A 78 9.50 -12.12 0.94
C CYS A 78 10.88 -12.35 1.56
N PRO A 79 11.22 -11.73 2.70
CA PRO A 79 12.54 -11.89 3.32
C PRO A 79 12.80 -13.30 3.89
N HIS A 80 11.77 -14.15 3.94
CA HIS A 80 11.89 -15.51 4.48
C HIS A 80 12.02 -16.56 3.38
N CYS A 81 11.07 -16.59 2.43
CA CYS A 81 11.09 -17.58 1.34
C CYS A 81 11.73 -17.07 0.04
N GLU A 82 12.13 -15.80 -0.05
CA GLU A 82 12.87 -15.19 -1.17
C GLU A 82 12.13 -15.24 -2.53
N LYS A 83 10.84 -15.57 -2.53
CA LYS A 83 9.97 -15.59 -3.72
C LYS A 83 9.32 -14.23 -3.97
N HIS A 84 8.93 -13.99 -5.22
CA HIS A 84 8.20 -12.77 -5.63
C HIS A 84 6.71 -12.90 -5.38
N PHE A 85 6.08 -11.86 -4.85
CA PHE A 85 4.63 -11.80 -4.63
C PHE A 85 4.02 -10.52 -5.21
N CYS A 86 2.69 -10.44 -5.26
CA CYS A 86 2.00 -9.19 -5.53
C CYS A 86 1.70 -8.43 -4.23
N LEU A 87 1.23 -7.18 -4.32
CA LEU A 87 0.93 -6.38 -3.13
C LEU A 87 -0.12 -7.04 -2.22
N THR A 88 -1.05 -7.82 -2.77
CA THR A 88 -2.06 -8.55 -1.98
C THR A 88 -1.52 -9.80 -1.29
N HIS A 89 -0.38 -10.32 -1.72
CA HIS A 89 0.26 -11.53 -1.15
C HIS A 89 1.65 -11.22 -0.57
N ARG A 90 1.92 -9.95 -0.24
CA ARG A 90 3.23 -9.50 0.25
C ARG A 90 3.55 -10.03 1.65
N HIS A 91 2.55 -10.12 2.54
CA HIS A 91 2.78 -10.62 3.89
C HIS A 91 2.85 -12.14 3.91
N GLN A 92 3.55 -12.67 4.91
CA GLN A 92 3.80 -14.11 5.03
C GLN A 92 2.52 -14.93 5.09
N ASP A 93 1.52 -14.48 5.86
CA ASP A 93 0.24 -15.16 6.03
C ASP A 93 -0.57 -15.21 4.72
N ASP A 94 -0.48 -14.13 3.92
CA ASP A 94 -1.23 -13.98 2.67
C ASP A 94 -0.74 -14.95 1.58
N HIS A 95 0.54 -15.34 1.61
CA HIS A 95 1.12 -16.29 0.65
C HIS A 95 1.45 -17.67 1.23
N LYS A 96 0.96 -17.98 2.44
CA LYS A 96 1.25 -19.24 3.15
C LYS A 96 2.75 -19.57 3.12
N CYS A 97 3.57 -18.61 3.56
CA CYS A 97 5.02 -18.71 3.48
C CYS A 97 5.54 -20.03 4.09
N GLU A 98 6.41 -20.72 3.35
CA GLU A 98 7.03 -21.97 3.78
C GLU A 98 7.85 -21.84 5.06
N LYS A 99 8.40 -20.65 5.32
CA LYS A 99 9.22 -20.33 6.50
C LYS A 99 8.45 -19.53 7.56
N LEU A 100 7.12 -19.60 7.57
CA LEU A 100 6.34 -19.05 8.68
C LEU A 100 6.56 -19.89 9.94
N GLU A 101 7.16 -19.28 10.94
CA GLU A 101 7.04 -19.75 12.30
C GLU A 101 5.61 -19.44 12.77
N ILE A 102 4.76 -20.47 12.86
CA ILE A 102 3.39 -20.31 13.36
C ILE A 102 3.49 -19.79 14.79
N PRO A 103 3.02 -18.55 15.07
CA PRO A 103 3.05 -18.02 16.41
C PRO A 103 2.21 -18.94 17.31
N LYS A 104 2.77 -19.38 18.44
CA LYS A 104 1.99 -20.11 19.45
C LYS A 104 0.71 -19.31 19.71
N PRO A 105 -0.48 -19.94 19.63
CA PRO A 105 -1.72 -19.20 19.79
C PRO A 105 -1.67 -18.47 21.13
N ARG A 106 -1.90 -17.15 21.08
CA ARG A 106 -1.79 -16.21 22.20
C ARG A 106 -2.70 -16.56 23.40
N MET A 107 -3.49 -17.63 23.28
CA MET A 107 -4.55 -18.06 24.18
C MET A 107 -4.77 -19.59 24.16
N ALA A 108 -3.70 -20.38 24.02
CA ALA A 108 -3.80 -21.86 24.08
C ALA A 108 -4.50 -22.34 25.38
N ALA A 109 -4.10 -21.78 26.53
CA ALA A 109 -4.68 -22.14 27.83
C ALA A 109 -6.16 -21.73 27.96
N THR A 110 -6.56 -20.63 27.35
CA THR A 110 -7.96 -20.18 27.36
C THR A 110 -8.83 -21.01 26.43
N GLN A 111 -8.30 -21.55 25.32
CA GLN A 111 -9.03 -22.48 24.46
C GLN A 111 -9.37 -23.80 25.20
N GLU A 112 -8.43 -24.36 25.95
CA GLU A 112 -8.69 -25.55 26.76
C GLU A 112 -9.75 -25.30 27.84
N LEU A 113 -9.68 -24.13 28.50
CA LEU A 113 -10.68 -23.74 29.50
C LEU A 113 -12.07 -23.59 28.87
N VAL A 114 -12.16 -22.97 27.68
CA VAL A 114 -13.43 -22.83 26.95
C VAL A 114 -14.02 -24.18 26.57
N GLN A 115 -13.22 -25.13 26.10
CA GLN A 115 -13.71 -26.49 25.79
C GLN A 115 -14.31 -27.18 27.02
N LYS A 116 -13.60 -27.11 28.17
CA LYS A 116 -14.09 -27.66 29.45
C LYS A 116 -15.39 -27.01 29.90
N ILE A 117 -15.55 -25.69 29.71
CA ILE A 117 -16.78 -24.95 30.04
C ILE A 117 -17.95 -25.39 29.14
N VAL A 118 -17.71 -25.54 27.83
CA VAL A 118 -18.75 -25.97 26.87
C VAL A 118 -19.24 -27.38 27.17
N GLU A 119 -18.32 -28.29 27.47
CA GLU A 119 -18.66 -29.67 27.81
C GLU A 119 -19.43 -29.76 29.13
N SER A 120 -19.04 -28.96 30.12
CA SER A 120 -19.76 -28.86 31.40
C SER A 120 -21.19 -28.32 31.24
N LYS A 121 -21.43 -27.43 30.26
CA LYS A 121 -22.78 -26.90 29.97
C LYS A 121 -23.69 -27.90 29.25
N LYS A 122 -23.13 -28.86 28.52
CA LYS A 122 -23.91 -29.87 27.77
C LYS A 122 -24.64 -30.86 28.69
N ASN A 123 -24.14 -31.03 29.93
CA ASN A 123 -24.70 -31.90 30.96
C ASN A 123 -25.56 -31.16 32.01
N ALA A 124 -25.76 -29.85 31.88
CA ALA A 124 -26.54 -29.06 32.82
C ALA A 124 -28.02 -28.99 32.40
N PRO A 125 -28.98 -29.02 33.35
CA PRO A 125 -30.40 -28.86 33.05
C PRO A 125 -30.69 -27.48 32.45
N PRO A 126 -31.77 -27.31 31.66
CA PRO A 126 -32.11 -26.04 31.03
C PRO A 126 -32.38 -24.98 32.10
N SER A 127 -31.43 -24.07 32.30
CA SER A 127 -31.62 -22.95 33.21
C SER A 127 -32.55 -21.93 32.55
N LYS A 128 -33.60 -21.53 33.26
CA LYS A 128 -34.52 -20.48 32.81
C LYS A 128 -33.73 -19.17 32.67
N GLY A 129 -33.51 -18.74 31.43
CA GLY A 129 -32.79 -17.51 31.12
C GLY A 129 -33.41 -16.30 31.81
N ARG A 130 -32.59 -15.53 32.52
CA ARG A 130 -32.98 -14.25 33.09
C ARG A 130 -33.16 -13.27 31.92
N LYS A 131 -34.39 -12.83 31.67
CA LYS A 131 -34.71 -11.86 30.60
C LYS A 131 -33.85 -10.61 30.81
N GLY A 132 -32.98 -10.32 29.85
CA GLY A 132 -32.19 -9.08 29.85
C GLY A 132 -33.12 -7.87 29.81
N ALA A 133 -32.81 -6.87 30.65
CA ALA A 133 -33.46 -5.57 30.55
C ALA A 133 -33.10 -4.96 29.19
N LYS A 134 -34.12 -4.50 28.46
CA LYS A 134 -33.95 -3.78 27.20
C LYS A 134 -33.74 -2.31 27.54
N ASN A 135 -32.51 -1.85 27.70
CA ASN A 135 -32.23 -0.42 27.71
C ASN A 135 -32.14 0.04 26.25
N ALA A 136 -33.25 0.61 25.77
CA ALA A 136 -33.28 1.41 24.57
C ALA A 136 -32.70 2.79 24.90
N ALA A 137 -31.60 3.15 24.25
CA ALA A 137 -31.14 4.50 23.89
C ALA A 137 -29.60 4.56 23.95
N THR A 138 -28.98 4.73 22.78
CA THR A 138 -27.96 5.76 22.51
C THR A 138 -27.55 5.58 21.04
N ILE A 139 -28.23 6.33 20.18
CA ILE A 139 -27.70 6.72 18.87
C ILE A 139 -27.17 8.13 19.10
N ILE A 140 -25.85 8.31 18.95
CA ILE A 140 -25.20 9.56 18.55
C ILE A 140 -24.17 9.16 17.51
#